data_AF-A0A7X4Z6K7-F1
#
_entry.id   AF-A0A7X4Z6K7-F1
#
_cell.length_a   1.000
_cell.length_b   1.000
_cell.length_c   1.000
_cell.angle_alpha   90.00
_cell.angle_beta   90.00
_cell.angle_gamma   90.00
#
_symmetry.space_group_name_H-M   'P 1'
#
loop_
_entity.id
_entity.type
_entity.pdbx_description
1 polymer ?
#
loop_
_entity_poly.entity_id
_entity_poly.type
_entity_poly.pdbx_seq_one_letter_code
_entity_poly.pdbx_strand_id
1 'polypeptide(L)'
;MQFCFIDGRDGYAGKSADYLKKERKDMRDITALHPRLQVKAALLKEECRKQGIFILFGECLRTKAEQDALYAQGRTAPGSVVTQAKGSTYSSQHQWGIAVDFYLNMDVDGDGGEKDDAFDNSTGLFERVGSIAQSVGLGWGGTWEGFKDRPHLYLPDWGSTTTKLKQKYGTPEKFIQTWKDGKVAAAAMEEANKGSSPGYGHRQFIMDVQAATGSNVDGKAGKETLGNTVTVSASENRKHRVVSPIQKRLNALGYNCGAVDGIAGTKFTTAVNSYQKNALGYRNTDGEITAGKNMWKSLLGMI
;
A
#
# COMPACT_ATOMS: atom_id res chain seq x y z
N MET A 1 -6.92 24.39 2.70
CA MET A 1 -6.75 22.94 2.48
C MET A 1 -7.59 22.26 3.53
N GLN A 2 -8.81 21.86 3.20
CA GLN A 2 -9.68 21.07 4.08
C GLN A 2 -10.77 20.45 3.21
N PHE A 3 -10.65 19.15 2.93
CA PHE A 3 -11.65 18.40 2.19
C PHE A 3 -12.05 17.16 2.98
N CYS A 4 -13.36 17.11 3.25
CA CYS A 4 -14.15 16.02 3.81
C CYS A 4 -13.50 15.18 4.94
N PHE A 5 -13.39 15.77 6.12
CA PHE A 5 -14.25 15.19 7.15
C PHE A 5 -15.66 15.67 6.81
N ILE A 6 -16.57 14.75 6.51
CA ILE A 6 -17.98 15.03 6.77
C ILE A 6 -18.04 15.19 8.30
N ASP A 7 -17.74 16.40 8.78
CA ASP A 7 -18.27 16.87 10.05
C ASP A 7 -19.76 16.56 9.97
N GLY A 8 -20.22 15.77 10.94
CA GLY A 8 -21.53 15.14 10.93
C GLY A 8 -22.67 16.13 11.10
N ARG A 9 -22.76 17.16 10.24
CA ARG A 9 -23.84 18.13 10.23
C ARG A 9 -24.24 18.47 8.78
N ASP A 10 -25.52 18.24 8.54
CA ASP A 10 -26.37 18.98 7.60
C ASP A 10 -26.45 18.53 6.12
N GLY A 11 -26.33 17.22 5.87
CA GLY A 11 -26.75 16.60 4.59
C GLY A 11 -27.80 15.49 4.70
N TYR A 12 -28.15 15.03 5.91
CA TYR A 12 -28.93 13.81 6.13
C TYR A 12 -30.05 13.99 7.16
N ALA A 13 -30.78 15.09 7.10
CA ALA A 13 -31.98 15.26 7.92
C ALA A 13 -32.99 14.14 7.57
N GLY A 14 -33.14 13.14 8.45
CA GLY A 14 -34.13 12.06 8.35
C GLY A 14 -33.59 10.64 8.18
N LYS A 15 -32.28 10.39 8.09
CA LYS A 15 -31.73 9.01 7.99
C LYS A 15 -31.22 8.50 9.35
N SER A 16 -31.46 7.22 9.66
CA SER A 16 -31.07 6.61 10.94
C SER A 16 -29.55 6.50 11.10
N ALA A 17 -29.06 6.50 12.35
CA ALA A 17 -27.63 6.38 12.65
C ALA A 17 -27.01 5.07 12.10
N ASP A 18 -27.79 4.00 12.02
CA ASP A 18 -27.37 2.73 11.42
C ASP A 18 -27.25 2.81 9.89
N TYR A 19 -28.14 3.55 9.24
CA TYR A 19 -28.05 3.84 7.82
C TYR A 19 -26.79 4.65 7.50
N LEU A 20 -26.49 5.67 8.32
CA LEU A 20 -25.27 6.49 8.17
C LEU A 20 -23.99 5.71 8.45
N LYS A 21 -23.98 4.80 9.43
CA LYS A 21 -22.85 3.90 9.68
C LYS A 21 -22.64 2.90 8.53
N LYS A 22 -23.72 2.41 7.92
CA LYS A 22 -23.67 1.51 6.76
C LYS A 22 -23.12 2.23 5.52
N GLU A 23 -23.64 3.42 5.16
CA GLU A 23 -23.09 4.17 4.02
C GLU A 23 -21.64 4.64 4.25
N ARG A 24 -21.27 5.03 5.49
CA ARG A 24 -19.86 5.33 5.83
C ARG A 24 -18.94 4.12 5.75
N LYS A 25 -19.45 2.90 5.94
CA LYS A 25 -18.70 1.66 5.75
C LYS A 25 -18.51 1.37 4.26
N ASP A 26 -19.53 1.63 3.44
CA ASP A 26 -19.51 1.36 1.99
C ASP A 26 -18.57 2.30 1.22
N MET A 27 -18.46 3.59 1.60
CA MET A 27 -17.53 4.54 0.97
C MET A 27 -16.04 4.23 1.19
N ARG A 28 -15.71 3.39 2.18
CA ARG A 28 -14.33 2.94 2.48
C ARG A 28 -14.09 1.48 2.13
N ASP A 29 -15.09 0.82 1.54
CA ASP A 29 -15.00 -0.59 1.26
C ASP A 29 -14.17 -0.82 -0.01
N ILE A 30 -12.89 -1.13 0.21
CA ILE A 30 -11.97 -1.45 -0.87
C ILE A 30 -12.45 -2.67 -1.68
N THR A 31 -13.27 -3.55 -1.10
CA THR A 31 -13.78 -4.76 -1.78
C THR A 31 -14.81 -4.43 -2.87
N ALA A 32 -15.36 -3.21 -2.86
CA ALA A 32 -16.26 -2.70 -3.89
C ALA A 32 -15.52 -2.17 -5.13
N LEU A 33 -14.19 -2.05 -5.09
CA LEU A 33 -13.37 -1.57 -6.20
C LEU A 33 -13.06 -2.67 -7.22
N HIS A 34 -12.55 -2.26 -8.39
CA HIS A 34 -12.06 -3.19 -9.40
C HIS A 34 -11.01 -4.14 -8.80
N PRO A 35 -11.07 -5.48 -9.02
CA PRO A 35 -10.20 -6.43 -8.33
C PRO A 35 -8.69 -6.15 -8.46
N ARG A 36 -8.23 -5.70 -9.65
CA ARG A 36 -6.84 -5.24 -9.86
C ARG A 36 -6.45 -4.07 -8.97
N LEU A 37 -7.36 -3.14 -8.69
CA LEU A 37 -7.10 -2.02 -7.78
C LEU A 37 -6.96 -2.50 -6.33
N GLN A 38 -7.79 -3.45 -5.90
CA GLN A 38 -7.69 -4.04 -4.55
C GLN A 38 -6.31 -4.66 -4.32
N VAL A 39 -5.85 -5.46 -5.29
CA VAL A 39 -4.54 -6.13 -5.23
C VAL A 39 -3.40 -5.11 -5.22
N LYS A 40 -3.43 -4.12 -6.12
CA LYS A 40 -2.40 -3.07 -6.17
C LYS A 40 -2.39 -2.17 -4.94
N ALA A 41 -3.54 -1.87 -4.36
CA ALA A 41 -3.65 -1.09 -3.12
C ALA A 41 -3.08 -1.87 -1.92
N ALA A 42 -3.28 -3.19 -1.86
CA ALA A 42 -2.64 -4.04 -0.85
C ALA A 42 -1.11 -4.07 -1.02
N LEU A 43 -0.62 -4.20 -2.26
CA LEU A 43 0.82 -4.13 -2.57
C LEU A 43 1.40 -2.77 -2.18
N LEU A 44 0.74 -1.68 -2.54
CA LEU A 44 1.15 -0.32 -2.18
C LEU A 44 1.31 -0.19 -0.66
N LYS A 45 0.31 -0.61 0.12
CA LYS A 45 0.37 -0.53 1.58
C LYS A 45 1.57 -1.30 2.15
N GLU A 46 1.88 -2.47 1.60
CA GLU A 46 3.05 -3.25 2.01
C GLU A 46 4.37 -2.58 1.61
N GLU A 47 4.48 -2.04 0.40
CA GLU A 47 5.69 -1.32 -0.05
C GLU A 47 5.91 -0.01 0.73
N CYS A 48 4.84 0.71 1.08
CA CYS A 48 4.91 1.88 1.97
C CYS A 48 5.39 1.48 3.37
N ARG A 49 4.84 0.41 3.94
CA ARG A 49 5.21 -0.09 5.26
C ARG A 49 6.69 -0.45 5.35
N LYS A 50 7.26 -1.07 4.32
CA LYS A 50 8.72 -1.36 4.24
C LYS A 50 9.60 -0.11 4.32
N GLN A 51 9.05 1.05 3.99
CA GLN A 51 9.74 2.34 4.04
C GLN A 51 9.35 3.18 5.26
N GLY A 52 8.66 2.59 6.24
CA GLY A 52 8.18 3.28 7.44
C GLY A 52 7.04 4.26 7.18
N ILE A 53 6.35 4.15 6.04
CA ILE A 53 5.20 5.00 5.70
C ILE A 53 3.93 4.18 5.93
N PHE A 54 3.07 4.66 6.82
CA PHE A 54 1.79 4.01 7.09
C PHE A 54 0.68 4.79 6.41
N ILE A 55 -0.11 4.10 5.59
CA ILE A 55 -1.25 4.69 4.88
C ILE A 55 -2.52 3.88 5.11
N LEU A 56 -3.65 4.58 5.00
CA LEU A 56 -4.99 4.00 4.93
C LEU A 56 -5.74 4.58 3.73
N PHE A 57 -6.83 3.93 3.35
CA PHE A 57 -7.68 4.35 2.24
C PHE A 57 -8.96 4.98 2.77
N GLY A 58 -9.27 6.19 2.29
CA GLY A 58 -10.37 7.03 2.77
C GLY A 58 -11.58 7.01 1.85
N GLU A 59 -11.38 7.20 0.55
CA GLU A 59 -12.46 7.26 -0.44
C GLU A 59 -12.32 6.13 -1.46
N CYS A 60 -13.34 5.28 -1.60
CA CYS A 60 -13.37 4.14 -2.52
C CYS A 60 -14.45 4.36 -3.61
N LEU A 61 -15.37 3.40 -3.79
CA LEU A 61 -16.45 3.49 -4.77
C LEU A 61 -17.42 4.59 -4.34
N ARG A 62 -17.78 5.47 -5.28
CA ARG A 62 -18.72 6.56 -5.03
C ARG A 62 -19.92 6.48 -5.96
N THR A 63 -21.12 6.51 -5.42
CA THR A 63 -22.35 6.55 -6.20
C THR A 63 -22.55 7.91 -6.88
N LYS A 64 -23.47 7.95 -7.85
CA LYS A 64 -23.90 9.22 -8.46
C LYS A 64 -24.42 10.22 -7.42
N ALA A 65 -25.25 9.76 -6.48
CA ALA A 65 -25.85 10.62 -5.47
C ALA A 65 -24.80 11.23 -4.53
N GLU A 66 -23.83 10.43 -4.08
CA GLU A 66 -22.72 10.92 -3.26
C GLU A 66 -21.86 11.93 -4.02
N GLN A 67 -21.55 11.68 -5.29
CA GLN A 67 -20.79 12.63 -6.10
C GLN A 67 -21.56 13.94 -6.35
N ASP A 68 -22.87 13.87 -6.58
CA ASP A 68 -23.71 15.08 -6.70
C ASP A 68 -23.75 15.87 -5.38
N ALA A 69 -23.77 15.20 -4.22
CA ALA A 69 -23.69 15.84 -2.92
C ALA A 69 -22.34 16.54 -2.68
N LEU A 70 -21.22 15.92 -3.07
CA LEU A 70 -19.90 16.57 -3.02
C LEU A 70 -19.82 17.76 -3.98
N TYR A 71 -20.43 17.68 -5.17
CA TYR A 71 -20.49 18.79 -6.11
C TYR A 71 -21.31 19.98 -5.56
N ALA A 72 -22.32 19.72 -4.75
CA ALA A 72 -23.15 20.77 -4.14
C ALA A 72 -22.39 21.60 -3.09
N GLN A 73 -21.38 21.05 -2.42
CA GLN A 73 -20.60 21.77 -1.39
C GLN A 73 -19.90 23.00 -1.97
N GLY A 74 -20.04 24.12 -1.26
CA GLY A 74 -19.54 25.44 -1.69
C GLY A 74 -20.28 26.04 -2.88
N ARG A 75 -21.39 25.42 -3.32
CA ARG A 75 -22.25 25.90 -4.41
C ARG A 75 -23.69 26.07 -3.95
N THR A 76 -24.35 24.96 -3.65
CA THR A 76 -25.74 24.89 -3.20
C THR A 76 -25.89 24.26 -1.81
N ALA A 77 -24.77 23.84 -1.20
CA ALA A 77 -24.66 23.37 0.17
C ALA A 77 -23.45 24.04 0.85
N PRO A 78 -23.44 24.18 2.19
CA PRO A 78 -22.29 24.72 2.93
C PRO A 78 -21.01 23.90 2.72
N GLY A 79 -19.86 24.51 3.00
CA GLY A 79 -18.54 23.88 2.91
C GLY A 79 -17.69 24.40 1.75
N SER A 80 -16.46 23.91 1.63
CA SER A 80 -15.56 24.23 0.51
C SER A 80 -15.90 23.43 -0.74
N VAL A 81 -15.55 23.95 -1.92
CA VAL A 81 -15.71 23.23 -3.19
C VAL A 81 -14.68 22.10 -3.28
N VAL A 82 -15.13 20.86 -3.12
CA VAL A 82 -14.24 19.67 -3.02
C VAL A 82 -14.08 18.91 -4.34
N THR A 83 -14.91 19.23 -5.32
CA THR A 83 -14.88 18.59 -6.63
C THR A 83 -15.44 19.52 -7.71
N GLN A 84 -14.98 19.30 -8.94
CA GLN A 84 -15.52 19.94 -10.15
C GLN A 84 -16.44 19.00 -10.95
N ALA A 85 -16.52 17.71 -10.57
CA ALA A 85 -17.29 16.70 -11.29
C ALA A 85 -18.71 16.57 -10.74
N LYS A 86 -19.72 16.81 -11.60
CA LYS A 86 -21.11 16.44 -11.32
C LYS A 86 -21.24 14.92 -11.34
N GLY A 87 -22.03 14.35 -10.44
CA GLY A 87 -22.27 12.91 -10.40
C GLY A 87 -22.94 12.41 -11.68
N SER A 88 -23.86 13.19 -12.25
CA SER A 88 -24.57 12.86 -13.50
C SER A 88 -23.69 12.75 -14.74
N THR A 89 -22.48 13.31 -14.73
CA THR A 89 -21.58 13.26 -15.89
C THR A 89 -20.63 12.06 -15.85
N TYR A 90 -20.64 11.27 -14.77
CA TYR A 90 -19.72 10.16 -14.51
C TYR A 90 -18.24 10.55 -14.74
N SER A 91 -17.89 11.78 -14.38
CA SER A 91 -16.55 12.34 -14.61
C SER A 91 -15.55 12.03 -13.49
N SER A 92 -16.02 11.51 -12.36
CA SER A 92 -15.16 11.05 -11.27
C SER A 92 -14.77 9.58 -11.45
N GLN A 93 -13.47 9.27 -11.36
CA GLN A 93 -12.98 7.89 -11.47
C GLN A 93 -13.47 6.99 -10.32
N HIS A 94 -13.78 7.56 -9.14
CA HIS A 94 -14.39 6.82 -8.02
C HIS A 94 -15.73 6.21 -8.39
N GLN A 95 -16.51 6.86 -9.26
CA GLN A 95 -17.80 6.33 -9.70
C GLN A 95 -17.66 5.03 -10.48
N TRP A 96 -16.51 4.82 -11.12
CA TRP A 96 -16.21 3.64 -11.93
C TRP A 96 -15.54 2.52 -11.12
N GLY A 97 -15.27 2.72 -9.83
CA GLY A 97 -14.60 1.74 -8.98
C GLY A 97 -13.13 1.50 -9.37
N ILE A 98 -12.50 2.45 -10.08
CA ILE A 98 -11.11 2.34 -10.53
C ILE A 98 -10.18 3.34 -9.82
N ALA A 99 -10.65 4.02 -8.79
CA ALA A 99 -9.86 4.97 -8.01
C ALA A 99 -10.06 4.76 -6.50
N VAL A 100 -9.05 5.19 -5.75
CA VAL A 100 -9.03 5.21 -4.29
C VAL A 100 -8.20 6.40 -3.81
N ASP A 101 -8.64 7.05 -2.74
CA ASP A 101 -7.85 8.10 -2.08
C ASP A 101 -7.17 7.55 -0.84
N PHE A 102 -5.88 7.81 -0.69
CA PHE A 102 -5.12 7.46 0.52
C PHE A 102 -4.90 8.67 1.44
N TYR A 103 -4.65 8.39 2.70
CA TYR A 103 -4.19 9.34 3.70
C TYR A 103 -3.10 8.71 4.57
N LEU A 104 -2.29 9.54 5.22
CA LEU A 104 -1.25 9.09 6.13
C LEU A 104 -1.87 8.61 7.44
N ASN A 105 -1.33 7.54 8.02
CA ASN A 105 -1.74 7.01 9.31
C ASN A 105 -0.50 6.85 10.19
N MET A 106 0.16 7.96 10.47
CA MET A 106 1.37 8.06 11.26
C MET A 106 1.54 9.48 11.76
N ASP A 107 2.28 9.62 12.85
CA ASP A 107 2.78 10.88 13.38
C ASP A 107 3.97 11.34 12.51
N VAL A 108 3.75 12.41 11.76
CA VAL A 108 4.68 13.02 10.79
C VAL A 108 5.51 14.11 11.46
N ASP A 109 4.92 14.91 12.35
CA ASP A 109 5.59 16.05 12.98
C ASP A 109 6.21 15.73 14.37
N GLY A 110 5.88 14.59 14.94
CA GLY A 110 6.42 14.07 16.20
C GLY A 110 5.67 14.55 17.45
N ASP A 111 4.48 15.14 17.30
CA ASP A 111 3.68 15.64 18.42
C ASP A 111 2.82 14.57 19.13
N GLY A 112 2.80 13.35 18.58
CA GLY A 112 2.01 12.22 19.07
C GLY A 112 0.60 12.10 18.48
N GLY A 113 0.23 12.97 17.54
CA GLY A 113 -1.06 13.05 16.86
C GLY A 113 -1.05 12.45 15.46
N GLU A 114 -1.61 11.24 15.28
CA GLU A 114 -1.67 10.62 13.94
C GLU A 114 -2.80 11.16 13.05
N LYS A 115 -3.82 11.83 13.62
CA LYS A 115 -5.08 12.11 12.91
C LYS A 115 -5.06 13.44 12.15
N ASP A 116 -4.44 14.43 12.76
CA ASP A 116 -4.13 15.74 12.20
C ASP A 116 -3.11 15.64 11.07
N ASP A 117 -2.26 14.63 11.11
CA ASP A 117 -1.25 14.35 10.09
C ASP A 117 -1.74 13.57 8.87
N ALA A 118 -3.02 13.23 8.82
CA ALA A 118 -3.61 12.46 7.72
C ALA A 118 -3.31 13.05 6.33
N PHE A 119 -3.09 14.37 6.26
CA PHE A 119 -2.74 15.10 5.04
C PHE A 119 -1.49 15.97 5.19
N ASP A 120 -0.68 15.78 6.24
CA ASP A 120 0.56 16.53 6.34
C ASP A 120 1.53 16.05 5.24
N ASN A 121 1.94 17.00 4.40
CA ASN A 121 2.92 16.76 3.35
C ASN A 121 4.17 17.62 3.50
N SER A 122 4.42 18.15 4.70
CA SER A 122 5.62 18.93 5.06
C SER A 122 6.92 18.19 4.71
N THR A 123 6.91 16.86 4.79
CA THR A 123 8.05 15.97 4.53
C THR A 123 8.03 15.30 3.15
N GLY A 124 7.06 15.63 2.28
CA GLY A 124 6.93 15.06 0.93
C GLY A 124 6.50 13.59 0.90
N LEU A 125 5.79 13.11 1.94
CA LEU A 125 5.33 11.73 2.04
C LEU A 125 4.33 11.36 0.94
N PHE A 126 3.47 12.27 0.47
CA PHE A 126 2.56 12.00 -0.63
C PHE A 126 3.30 11.74 -1.94
N GLU A 127 4.39 12.47 -2.23
CA GLU A 127 5.26 12.22 -3.38
C GLU A 127 5.95 10.85 -3.29
N ARG A 128 6.38 10.46 -2.08
CA ARG A 128 6.95 9.13 -1.84
C ARG A 128 5.92 8.03 -2.05
N VAL A 129 4.73 8.14 -1.45
CA VAL A 129 3.63 7.18 -1.65
C VAL A 129 3.21 7.13 -3.12
N GLY A 130 3.09 8.28 -3.77
CA GLY A 130 2.78 8.38 -5.20
C GLY A 130 3.78 7.66 -6.09
N SER A 131 5.08 7.83 -5.83
CA SER A 131 6.14 7.13 -6.56
C SER A 131 6.07 5.60 -6.35
N ILE A 132 5.78 5.15 -5.12
CA ILE A 132 5.59 3.73 -4.81
C ILE A 132 4.33 3.21 -5.53
N ALA A 133 3.24 3.98 -5.54
CA ALA A 133 2.01 3.62 -6.24
C ALA A 133 2.24 3.42 -7.73
N GLN A 134 3.02 4.30 -8.36
CA GLN A 134 3.44 4.15 -9.75
C GLN A 134 4.28 2.89 -9.97
N SER A 135 5.18 2.54 -9.03
CA SER A 135 5.99 1.32 -9.13
C SER A 135 5.16 0.03 -9.05
N VAL A 136 4.02 0.03 -8.33
CA VAL A 136 3.06 -1.10 -8.32
C VAL A 136 2.02 -1.00 -9.45
N GLY A 137 2.21 -0.08 -10.39
CA GLY A 137 1.41 0.07 -11.60
C GLY A 137 0.08 0.79 -11.40
N LEU A 138 -0.03 1.67 -10.41
CA LEU A 138 -1.14 2.63 -10.28
C LEU A 138 -0.78 3.96 -10.96
N GLY A 139 -1.78 4.66 -11.47
CA GLY A 139 -1.66 6.09 -11.75
C GLY A 139 -1.81 6.90 -10.46
N TRP A 140 -1.20 8.08 -10.42
CA TRP A 140 -1.22 8.98 -9.26
C TRP A 140 -1.65 10.39 -9.67
N GLY A 141 -2.62 10.96 -8.96
CA GLY A 141 -3.16 12.30 -9.23
C GLY A 141 -2.18 13.44 -8.94
N GLY A 142 -1.14 13.20 -8.14
CA GLY A 142 -0.07 14.17 -7.90
C GLY A 142 0.79 14.47 -9.13
N THR A 143 0.78 13.60 -10.16
CA THR A 143 1.49 13.84 -11.43
C THR A 143 0.63 14.50 -12.51
N TRP A 144 -0.61 14.89 -12.21
CA TRP A 144 -1.43 15.62 -13.19
C TRP A 144 -0.83 17.01 -13.48
N GLU A 145 -0.88 17.43 -14.75
CA GLU A 145 -0.36 18.74 -15.18
C GLU A 145 -1.21 19.91 -14.66
N GLY A 146 -2.51 19.67 -14.44
CA GLY A 146 -3.45 20.65 -13.92
C GLY A 146 -3.61 20.58 -12.39
N PHE A 147 -4.85 20.46 -11.93
CA PHE A 147 -5.16 20.30 -10.50
C PHE A 147 -4.54 19.02 -9.96
N LYS A 148 -3.51 19.14 -9.12
CA LYS A 148 -2.82 17.99 -8.52
C LYS A 148 -3.60 17.45 -7.33
N ASP A 149 -4.12 16.25 -7.49
CA ASP A 149 -4.85 15.54 -6.44
C ASP A 149 -3.95 14.48 -5.81
N ARG A 150 -3.25 14.86 -4.74
CA ARG A 150 -2.19 14.03 -4.13
C ARG A 150 -2.71 12.75 -3.48
N PRO A 151 -3.86 12.73 -2.78
CA PRO A 151 -4.46 11.49 -2.28
C PRO A 151 -4.87 10.49 -3.37
N HIS A 152 -5.14 10.97 -4.59
CA HIS A 152 -5.84 10.20 -5.62
C HIS A 152 -4.96 9.17 -6.34
N LEU A 153 -5.39 7.91 -6.32
CA LEU A 153 -4.76 6.79 -7.02
C LEU A 153 -5.77 6.10 -7.94
N TYR A 154 -5.33 5.61 -9.09
CA TYR A 154 -6.24 4.99 -10.06
C TYR A 154 -5.60 3.89 -10.91
N LEU A 155 -6.43 3.03 -11.53
CA LEU A 155 -5.97 2.10 -12.57
C LEU A 155 -5.74 2.86 -13.89
N PRO A 156 -4.52 2.85 -14.45
CA PRO A 156 -4.17 3.69 -15.60
C PRO A 156 -4.72 3.17 -16.93
N ASP A 157 -5.27 1.96 -16.99
CA ASP A 157 -5.73 1.27 -18.21
C ASP A 157 -6.76 2.09 -19.01
N TRP A 158 -7.55 2.92 -18.32
CA TRP A 158 -8.56 3.78 -18.93
C TRP A 158 -8.14 5.26 -19.02
N GLY A 159 -6.88 5.57 -18.71
CA GLY A 159 -6.33 6.92 -18.69
C GLY A 159 -6.66 7.71 -17.41
N SER A 160 -6.12 8.93 -17.30
CA SER A 160 -6.33 9.84 -16.17
C SER A 160 -7.73 10.49 -16.13
N THR A 161 -8.60 10.18 -17.11
CA THR A 161 -9.97 10.70 -17.18
C THR A 161 -10.95 9.56 -17.47
N THR A 162 -12.25 9.78 -17.22
CA THR A 162 -13.28 8.76 -17.47
C THR A 162 -13.76 8.71 -18.92
N THR A 163 -13.14 9.45 -19.84
CA THR A 163 -13.56 9.54 -21.25
C THR A 163 -13.64 8.17 -21.93
N LYS A 164 -12.59 7.35 -21.79
CA LYS A 164 -12.57 5.99 -22.38
C LYS A 164 -13.64 5.08 -21.76
N LEU A 165 -13.85 5.19 -20.45
CA LEU A 165 -14.87 4.42 -19.73
C LEU A 165 -16.28 4.78 -20.20
N LYS A 166 -16.60 6.08 -20.28
CA LYS A 166 -17.87 6.59 -20.80
C LYS A 166 -18.11 6.14 -22.24
N GLN A 167 -17.11 6.28 -23.11
CA GLN A 167 -17.23 5.90 -24.52
C GLN A 167 -17.49 4.40 -24.70
N LYS A 168 -16.82 3.55 -23.90
CA LYS A 168 -16.91 2.09 -24.05
C LYS A 168 -18.10 1.45 -23.33
N TYR A 169 -18.44 1.93 -22.14
CA TYR A 169 -19.43 1.27 -21.27
C TYR A 169 -20.69 2.11 -21.03
N GLY A 170 -20.64 3.41 -21.31
CA GLY A 170 -21.75 4.34 -21.09
C GLY A 170 -21.94 4.72 -19.62
N THR A 171 -22.17 3.73 -18.75
CA THR A 171 -22.41 3.95 -17.31
C THR A 171 -21.48 3.12 -16.42
N PRO A 172 -21.22 3.57 -15.18
CA PRO A 172 -20.42 2.80 -14.24
C PRO A 172 -20.98 1.41 -13.92
N GLU A 173 -22.31 1.26 -13.84
CA GLU A 173 -22.96 -0.02 -13.52
C GLU A 173 -22.65 -1.07 -14.59
N LYS A 174 -22.71 -0.67 -15.88
CA LYS A 174 -22.35 -1.53 -17.01
C LYS A 174 -20.89 -1.95 -16.96
N PHE A 175 -19.99 -1.04 -16.60
CA PHE A 175 -18.58 -1.34 -16.43
C PHE A 175 -18.34 -2.30 -15.25
N ILE A 176 -18.91 -2.01 -14.08
CA ILE A 176 -18.78 -2.82 -12.88
C ILE A 176 -19.23 -4.27 -13.12
N GLN A 177 -20.30 -4.45 -13.90
CA GLN A 177 -20.80 -5.77 -14.24
C GLN A 177 -19.78 -6.63 -15.01
N THR A 178 -18.80 -6.03 -15.69
CA THR A 178 -17.77 -6.75 -16.47
C THR A 178 -16.73 -7.50 -15.64
N TRP A 179 -16.65 -7.22 -14.34
CA TRP A 179 -15.66 -7.85 -13.45
C TRP A 179 -16.28 -8.43 -12.17
N LYS A 180 -17.62 -8.43 -12.06
CA LYS A 180 -18.36 -9.02 -10.94
C LYS A 180 -18.46 -10.55 -10.99
N ASP A 181 -18.11 -11.19 -12.11
CA ASP A 181 -18.17 -12.64 -12.27
C ASP A 181 -16.99 -13.40 -11.63
N GLY A 182 -16.09 -12.69 -10.95
CA GLY A 182 -14.94 -13.25 -10.23
C GLY A 182 -13.75 -13.64 -11.11
N LYS A 183 -13.90 -13.74 -12.44
CA LYS A 183 -12.79 -14.10 -13.34
C LYS A 183 -11.68 -13.06 -13.35
N VAL A 184 -12.08 -11.79 -13.32
CA VAL A 184 -11.13 -10.66 -13.26
C VAL A 184 -10.38 -10.64 -11.93
N ALA A 185 -10.99 -11.09 -10.83
CA ALA A 185 -10.30 -11.22 -9.55
C ALA A 185 -9.25 -12.32 -9.56
N ALA A 186 -9.55 -13.48 -10.14
CA ALA A 186 -8.58 -14.56 -10.32
C ALA A 186 -7.40 -14.13 -11.20
N ALA A 187 -7.69 -13.48 -12.33
CA ALA A 187 -6.66 -12.96 -13.24
C ALA A 187 -5.81 -11.85 -12.58
N ALA A 188 -6.41 -10.96 -11.78
CA ALA A 188 -5.69 -9.93 -11.03
C ALA A 188 -4.71 -10.52 -10.02
N MET A 189 -5.13 -11.58 -9.32
CA MET A 189 -4.28 -12.30 -8.37
C MET A 189 -3.14 -13.02 -9.10
N GLU A 190 -3.42 -13.63 -10.24
CA GLU A 190 -2.41 -14.27 -11.07
C GLU A 190 -1.42 -13.25 -11.67
N GLU A 191 -1.90 -12.08 -12.13
CA GLU A 191 -1.06 -10.97 -12.61
C GLU A 191 -0.15 -10.45 -11.50
N ALA A 192 -0.66 -10.26 -10.28
CA ALA A 192 0.18 -9.86 -9.15
C ALA A 192 1.25 -10.92 -8.80
N ASN A 193 0.94 -12.20 -8.99
CA ASN A 193 1.90 -13.28 -8.84
C ASN A 193 2.91 -13.36 -10.01
N LYS A 194 2.60 -12.79 -11.18
CA LYS A 194 3.47 -12.74 -12.39
C LYS A 194 4.32 -11.46 -12.50
N GLY A 195 3.79 -10.31 -12.06
CA GLY A 195 4.43 -9.00 -12.10
C GLY A 195 5.51 -8.78 -11.05
N SER A 196 5.59 -9.68 -10.06
CA SER A 196 6.80 -9.90 -9.28
C SER A 196 7.83 -10.67 -10.10
N SER A 197 8.65 -9.98 -10.92
CA SER A 197 9.90 -10.56 -11.46
C SER A 197 10.60 -11.33 -10.35
N PRO A 198 10.83 -12.67 -10.47
CA PRO A 198 10.74 -13.66 -9.39
C PRO A 198 11.23 -13.11 -8.07
N GLY A 199 10.34 -12.33 -7.47
CA GLY A 199 10.68 -11.48 -6.36
C GLY A 199 10.77 -12.43 -5.22
N TYR A 200 11.87 -12.39 -4.50
CA TYR A 200 12.04 -13.27 -3.37
C TYR A 200 11.02 -12.92 -2.28
N GLY A 201 9.83 -13.51 -2.43
CA GLY A 201 8.63 -13.16 -1.69
C GLY A 201 8.79 -13.56 -0.24
N HIS A 202 8.09 -12.87 0.66
CA HIS A 202 8.21 -13.11 2.09
C HIS A 202 7.95 -14.59 2.46
N ARG A 203 6.92 -15.21 1.86
CA ARG A 203 6.63 -16.63 2.06
C ARG A 203 7.77 -17.55 1.58
N GLN A 204 8.37 -17.27 0.42
CA GLN A 204 9.51 -18.03 -0.08
C GLN A 204 10.75 -17.82 0.79
N PHE A 205 10.95 -16.59 1.31
CA PHE A 205 12.01 -16.31 2.29
C PHE A 205 11.86 -17.15 3.55
N ILE A 206 10.65 -17.23 4.12
CA ILE A 206 10.40 -18.07 5.29
C ILE A 206 10.70 -19.53 4.98
N MET A 207 10.21 -20.06 3.85
CA MET A 207 10.45 -21.45 3.45
C MET A 207 11.94 -21.76 3.31
N ASP A 208 12.69 -20.88 2.66
CA ASP A 208 14.13 -21.03 2.47
C ASP A 208 14.90 -20.94 3.80
N VAL A 209 14.51 -20.04 4.70
CA VAL A 209 15.09 -19.94 6.04
C VAL A 209 14.80 -21.21 6.83
N GLN A 210 13.55 -21.70 6.83
CA GLN A 210 13.17 -22.97 7.47
C GLN A 210 14.01 -24.12 6.94
N ALA A 211 14.13 -24.25 5.61
CA ALA A 211 14.95 -25.28 4.97
C ALA A 211 16.45 -25.15 5.30
N ALA A 212 16.97 -23.92 5.41
CA ALA A 212 18.37 -23.68 5.71
C ALA A 212 18.73 -23.85 7.19
N THR A 213 17.76 -23.71 8.09
CA THR A 213 17.94 -23.77 9.56
C THR A 213 17.42 -25.06 10.18
N GLY A 214 16.78 -25.94 9.40
CA GLY A 214 16.26 -27.22 9.86
C GLY A 214 14.89 -27.15 10.56
N SER A 215 14.09 -26.13 10.27
CA SER A 215 12.70 -26.03 10.74
C SER A 215 11.72 -26.71 9.79
N ASN A 216 10.50 -26.99 10.24
CA ASN A 216 9.40 -27.41 9.35
C ASN A 216 9.14 -26.37 8.24
N VAL A 217 9.07 -26.80 6.98
CA VAL A 217 8.96 -25.91 5.80
C VAL A 217 7.49 -25.71 5.44
N ASP A 218 6.81 -24.81 6.14
CA ASP A 218 5.40 -24.48 5.92
C ASP A 218 5.17 -23.05 5.41
N GLY A 219 6.22 -22.24 5.36
CA GLY A 219 6.19 -20.83 4.97
C GLY A 219 5.44 -19.94 5.96
N LYS A 220 5.34 -20.35 7.24
CA LYS A 220 4.78 -19.58 8.35
C LYS A 220 5.84 -19.42 9.44
N ALA A 221 6.28 -18.18 9.68
CA ALA A 221 7.28 -17.92 10.72
C ALA A 221 6.64 -18.01 12.12
N GLY A 222 7.24 -18.81 13.00
CA GLY A 222 6.78 -18.99 14.38
C GLY A 222 7.94 -19.12 15.37
N LYS A 223 7.64 -19.57 16.60
CA LYS A 223 8.65 -19.79 17.65
C LYS A 223 9.74 -20.77 17.21
N GLU A 224 9.36 -21.83 16.49
CA GLU A 224 10.31 -22.81 15.94
C GLU A 224 11.25 -22.16 14.92
N THR A 225 10.70 -21.49 13.89
CA THR A 225 11.49 -20.80 12.86
C THR A 225 12.47 -19.81 13.49
N LEU A 226 12.00 -19.00 14.44
CA LEU A 226 12.83 -18.01 15.12
C LEU A 226 13.90 -18.67 16.01
N GLY A 227 13.53 -19.74 16.74
CA GLY A 227 14.43 -20.47 17.63
C GLY A 227 15.57 -21.17 16.91
N ASN A 228 15.36 -21.58 15.66
CA ASN A 228 16.36 -22.22 14.81
C ASN A 228 17.22 -21.23 14.01
N THR A 229 16.91 -19.93 14.05
CA THR A 229 17.78 -18.93 13.38
C THR A 229 19.18 -18.92 13.97
N VAL A 230 20.18 -18.67 13.12
CA VAL A 230 21.59 -18.57 13.51
C VAL A 230 22.07 -17.12 13.42
N THR A 231 23.12 -16.79 14.18
CA THR A 231 23.79 -15.49 14.06
C THR A 231 24.59 -15.46 12.77
N VAL A 232 24.43 -14.43 11.94
CA VAL A 232 25.16 -14.28 10.66
C VAL A 232 25.85 -12.93 10.60
N SER A 233 27.16 -12.94 10.35
CA SER A 233 27.98 -11.74 10.19
C SER A 233 29.21 -12.01 9.29
N ALA A 234 30.09 -11.03 9.16
CA ALA A 234 31.37 -11.21 8.46
C ALA A 234 32.32 -12.18 9.18
N SER A 235 32.15 -12.39 10.49
CA SER A 235 32.98 -13.26 11.32
C SER A 235 32.29 -14.57 11.73
N GLU A 236 30.95 -14.61 11.73
CA GLU A 236 30.18 -15.77 12.20
C GLU A 236 29.21 -16.27 11.13
N ASN A 237 29.17 -17.60 10.93
CA ASN A 237 28.30 -18.27 9.94
C ASN A 237 28.35 -17.63 8.54
N ARG A 238 29.51 -17.07 8.18
CA ARG A 238 29.71 -16.24 6.99
C ARG A 238 29.26 -16.88 5.67
N LYS A 239 29.31 -18.22 5.59
CA LYS A 239 28.92 -19.01 4.40
C LYS A 239 27.76 -19.97 4.69
N HIS A 240 27.00 -19.73 5.75
CA HIS A 240 25.87 -20.58 6.11
C HIS A 240 24.82 -20.55 4.99
N ARG A 241 24.09 -21.66 4.79
CA ARG A 241 23.09 -21.79 3.71
C ARG A 241 21.99 -20.73 3.76
N VAL A 242 21.76 -20.14 4.93
CA VAL A 242 20.78 -19.06 5.15
C VAL A 242 21.24 -17.70 4.61
N VAL A 243 22.53 -17.52 4.29
CA VAL A 243 23.07 -16.26 3.77
C VAL A 243 22.45 -15.90 2.42
N SER A 244 22.32 -16.85 1.49
CA SER A 244 21.71 -16.58 0.18
C SER A 244 20.24 -16.14 0.30
N PRO A 245 19.38 -16.79 1.11
CA PRO A 245 18.07 -16.28 1.51
C PRO A 245 18.08 -14.85 2.01
N ILE A 246 18.95 -14.53 2.98
CA ILE A 246 19.04 -13.18 3.54
C ILE A 246 19.44 -12.17 2.47
N GLN A 247 20.46 -12.45 1.64
CA GLN A 247 20.90 -11.58 0.54
C GLN A 247 19.76 -11.30 -0.44
N LYS A 248 19.02 -12.35 -0.86
CA LYS A 248 17.84 -12.19 -1.72
C LYS A 248 16.79 -11.31 -1.05
N ARG A 249 16.54 -11.49 0.25
CA ARG A 249 15.53 -10.73 1.01
C ARG A 249 15.93 -9.26 1.15
N LEU A 250 17.16 -8.98 1.55
CA LEU A 250 17.68 -7.63 1.68
C LEU A 250 17.70 -6.90 0.32
N ASN A 251 18.16 -7.56 -0.75
CA ASN A 251 18.10 -7.01 -2.11
C ASN A 251 16.66 -6.70 -2.55
N ALA A 252 15.71 -7.60 -2.29
CA ALA A 252 14.29 -7.39 -2.59
C ALA A 252 13.65 -6.26 -1.74
N LEU A 253 14.23 -5.94 -0.59
CA LEU A 253 13.85 -4.81 0.25
C LEU A 253 14.59 -3.51 -0.10
N GLY A 254 15.45 -3.52 -1.14
CA GLY A 254 16.24 -2.36 -1.57
C GLY A 254 17.58 -2.17 -0.84
N TYR A 255 17.92 -3.06 0.10
CA TYR A 255 19.19 -3.05 0.83
C TYR A 255 20.22 -3.89 0.08
N ASN A 256 20.84 -3.27 -0.92
CA ASN A 256 21.75 -3.90 -1.88
C ASN A 256 22.95 -4.61 -1.23
N CYS A 257 22.87 -5.93 -1.13
CA CYS A 257 23.93 -6.85 -0.69
C CYS A 257 24.92 -7.23 -1.80
N GLY A 258 24.73 -6.75 -3.04
CA GLY A 258 25.43 -7.24 -4.22
C GLY A 258 24.82 -8.53 -4.78
N ALA A 259 25.62 -9.28 -5.55
CA ALA A 259 25.20 -10.58 -6.08
C ALA A 259 24.90 -11.57 -4.94
N VAL A 260 23.92 -12.46 -5.16
CA VAL A 260 23.58 -13.52 -4.22
C VAL A 260 24.62 -14.64 -4.33
N ASP A 261 25.73 -14.47 -3.63
CA ASP A 261 26.88 -15.39 -3.63
C ASP A 261 26.93 -16.31 -2.40
N GLY A 262 26.02 -16.13 -1.44
CA GLY A 262 25.98 -16.92 -0.21
C GLY A 262 27.10 -16.56 0.79
N ILE A 263 27.73 -15.39 0.63
CA ILE A 263 28.81 -14.93 1.50
C ILE A 263 28.42 -13.62 2.20
N ALA A 264 28.47 -13.63 3.53
CA ALA A 264 28.34 -12.42 4.35
C ALA A 264 29.63 -11.59 4.25
N GLY A 265 29.86 -10.95 3.10
CA GLY A 265 30.98 -10.05 2.84
C GLY A 265 30.65 -8.58 3.11
N THR A 266 31.53 -7.67 2.70
CA THR A 266 31.40 -6.23 2.97
C THR A 266 30.07 -5.64 2.50
N LYS A 267 29.59 -5.99 1.29
CA LYS A 267 28.30 -5.49 0.78
C LYS A 267 27.11 -6.00 1.59
N PHE A 268 27.17 -7.26 2.04
CA PHE A 268 26.18 -7.82 2.97
C PHE A 268 26.18 -7.05 4.29
N THR A 269 27.35 -6.83 4.90
CA THR A 269 27.50 -6.06 6.13
C THR A 269 26.94 -4.63 5.97
N THR A 270 27.24 -3.95 4.85
CA THR A 270 26.69 -2.62 4.55
C THR A 270 25.16 -2.63 4.42
N ALA A 271 24.59 -3.64 3.77
CA ALA A 271 23.15 -3.80 3.65
C ALA A 271 22.49 -4.09 5.01
N VAL A 272 23.10 -4.93 5.85
CA VAL A 272 22.64 -5.20 7.22
C VAL A 272 22.66 -3.94 8.06
N ASN A 273 23.77 -3.18 8.04
CA ASN A 273 23.85 -1.88 8.72
C ASN A 273 22.77 -0.91 8.24
N SER A 274 22.57 -0.82 6.93
CA SER A 274 21.54 0.04 6.36
C SER A 274 20.13 -0.37 6.80
N TYR A 275 19.86 -1.67 6.86
CA TYR A 275 18.59 -2.22 7.34
C TYR A 275 18.38 -1.95 8.84
N GLN A 276 19.38 -2.22 9.67
CA GLN A 276 19.34 -1.95 11.11
C GLN A 276 19.06 -0.47 11.40
N LYS A 277 19.72 0.44 10.67
CA LYS A 277 19.52 1.88 10.83
C LYS A 277 18.13 2.31 10.34
N ASN A 278 17.79 1.98 9.10
CA ASN A 278 16.64 2.58 8.42
C ASN A 278 15.32 1.86 8.70
N ALA A 279 15.34 0.53 8.89
CA ALA A 279 14.15 -0.27 9.14
C ALA A 279 13.91 -0.55 10.63
N LEU A 280 14.97 -0.62 11.45
CA LEU A 280 14.86 -0.95 12.88
C LEU A 280 15.20 0.21 13.83
N GLY A 281 15.68 1.34 13.31
CA GLY A 281 16.02 2.52 14.12
C GLY A 281 17.20 2.32 15.08
N TYR A 282 18.13 1.39 14.77
CA TYR A 282 19.28 1.14 15.63
C TYR A 282 20.20 2.37 15.67
N ARG A 283 20.56 2.83 16.88
CA ARG A 283 21.50 3.95 17.08
C ARG A 283 22.93 3.57 16.68
N ASN A 284 23.33 2.34 16.98
CA ASN A 284 24.61 1.75 16.61
C ASN A 284 24.36 0.48 15.80
N THR A 285 24.95 0.39 14.62
CA THR A 285 24.82 -0.77 13.74
C THR A 285 26.07 -1.64 13.83
N ASP A 286 25.89 -2.95 13.95
CA ASP A 286 26.97 -3.93 14.15
C ASP A 286 27.21 -4.81 12.92
N GLY A 287 26.31 -4.76 11.93
CA GLY A 287 26.42 -5.53 10.70
C GLY A 287 26.14 -7.02 10.91
N GLU A 288 25.52 -7.38 12.03
CA GLU A 288 25.20 -8.74 12.43
C GLU A 288 23.70 -8.99 12.48
N ILE A 289 23.29 -10.18 12.06
CA ILE A 289 21.93 -10.67 12.24
C ILE A 289 21.93 -11.70 13.36
N THR A 290 21.86 -11.23 14.61
CA THR A 290 21.95 -12.08 15.81
C THR A 290 20.74 -13.01 15.96
N ALA A 291 20.98 -14.30 16.19
CA ALA A 291 19.95 -15.34 16.36
C ALA A 291 18.80 -14.92 17.28
N GLY A 292 17.56 -15.11 16.84
CA GLY A 292 16.34 -14.86 17.61
C GLY A 292 16.04 -13.39 17.93
N LYS A 293 16.85 -12.43 17.49
CA LYS A 293 16.69 -11.00 17.80
C LYS A 293 15.82 -10.25 16.79
N ASN A 294 15.69 -8.93 17.00
CA ASN A 294 14.72 -8.09 16.30
C ASN A 294 14.93 -8.05 14.78
N MET A 295 16.16 -8.15 14.28
CA MET A 295 16.38 -8.20 12.84
C MET A 295 15.81 -9.48 12.21
N TRP A 296 16.01 -10.65 12.85
CA TRP A 296 15.34 -11.88 12.42
C TRP A 296 13.83 -11.76 12.49
N LYS A 297 13.30 -11.23 13.61
CA LYS A 297 11.85 -11.01 13.76
C LYS A 297 11.29 -10.13 12.65
N SER A 298 11.96 -9.03 12.31
CA SER A 298 11.50 -8.10 11.26
C SER A 298 11.57 -8.74 9.87
N LEU A 299 12.68 -9.40 9.53
CA LEU A 299 12.83 -10.10 8.25
C LEU A 299 11.75 -11.19 8.08
N LEU A 300 11.42 -11.90 9.16
CA LEU A 300 10.37 -12.94 9.24
C LEU A 300 8.94 -12.39 9.44
N GLY A 301 8.77 -11.07 9.53
CA GLY A 301 7.44 -10.43 9.66
C GLY A 301 6.75 -10.68 11.00
N MET A 302 7.53 -10.87 12.06
CA MET A 302 7.08 -11.14 13.43
C MET A 302 7.01 -9.90 14.32
N ILE A 303 7.40 -8.73 13.80
CA ILE A 303 7.28 -7.40 14.42
C ILE A 303 6.94 -6.35 13.34
#